data_AF-A0A2V9G5R4-F1
#
_entry.id   AF-A0A2V9G5R4-F1
#
_cell.length_a   1.000
_cell.length_b   1.000
_cell.length_c   1.000
_cell.angle_alpha   90.00
_cell.angle_beta   90.00
_cell.angle_gamma   90.00
#
_symmetry.space_group_name_H-M   'P 1'
#
loop_
_entity.id
_entity.type
_entity.pdbx_description
1 polymer ?
#
loop_
_entity_poly.entity_id
_entity_poly.type
_entity_poly.pdbx_seq_one_letter_code
_entity_poly.pdbx_strand_id
1 'polypeptide(L)'
;MTSKSEKELTYAPGGNGAEPVEGQELLPALDDMTPREIVAELDKYIVGQTAAKRAVAVALRNRVRRQKLPAEIAEDVLPKNILMIGPTGVGKTEIARRLARLAGCPFIKVEASKYTEVGYVGRDVESMVRDLVETSIDMIREEKLDEVADRAEQAAEERVLDLLLPPAPPPAPGTPDAEIAAQREQTQRTREKLRLQLREGKLDQRMVDLEVRERAT
;
A
#
# COMPACT_ATOMS: atom_id res chain seq x y z
N MET A 1 4.92 -30.78 27.82
CA MET A 1 4.81 -29.47 28.48
C MET A 1 4.51 -28.44 27.41
N THR A 2 3.24 -28.09 27.29
CA THR A 2 2.65 -27.20 26.29
C THR A 2 2.81 -25.74 26.73
N SER A 3 3.54 -24.94 25.95
CA SER A 3 3.55 -23.49 26.06
C SER A 3 2.60 -22.92 25.00
N LYS A 4 1.37 -22.58 25.41
CA LYS A 4 0.46 -21.77 24.61
C LYS A 4 0.96 -20.32 24.67
N SER A 5 1.33 -19.75 23.54
CA SER A 5 1.52 -18.30 23.42
C SER A 5 0.14 -17.66 23.20
N GLU A 6 -0.33 -16.92 24.20
CA GLU A 6 -1.52 -16.06 24.09
C GLU A 6 -1.25 -14.97 23.05
N LYS A 7 -2.10 -14.90 22.02
CA LYS A 7 -2.14 -13.77 21.09
C LYS A 7 -3.07 -12.72 21.69
N GLU A 8 -2.49 -11.59 22.05
CA GLU A 8 -3.20 -10.39 22.49
C GLU A 8 -3.97 -9.82 21.29
N LEU A 9 -5.30 -9.90 21.34
CA LEU A 9 -6.21 -9.40 20.31
C LEU A 9 -6.49 -7.92 20.61
N THR A 10 -5.81 -7.00 19.92
CA THR A 10 -6.18 -5.58 19.94
C THR A 10 -7.42 -5.36 19.07
N TYR A 11 -8.55 -5.08 19.73
CA TYR A 11 -9.82 -4.70 19.13
C TYR A 11 -9.79 -3.22 18.71
N ALA A 12 -10.01 -2.92 17.43
CA ALA A 12 -10.33 -1.58 16.96
C ALA A 12 -11.87 -1.48 16.78
N PRO A 13 -12.56 -0.49 17.36
CA PRO A 13 -14.02 -0.40 17.27
C PRO A 13 -14.48 0.39 16.02
N GLY A 14 -15.33 -0.27 15.21
CA GLY A 14 -16.45 0.30 14.43
C GLY A 14 -16.13 1.23 13.24
N GLY A 15 -16.73 1.10 12.06
CA GLY A 15 -17.77 0.21 11.57
C GLY A 15 -18.27 0.70 10.21
N ASN A 16 -18.45 -0.23 9.28
CA ASN A 16 -19.47 -0.15 8.23
C ASN A 16 -19.90 -1.59 7.98
N GLY A 17 -21.21 -1.83 7.99
CA GLY A 17 -21.85 -3.15 7.95
C GLY A 17 -21.64 -3.89 6.63
N ALA A 18 -20.41 -4.29 6.34
CA ALA A 18 -20.13 -5.39 5.44
C ALA A 18 -20.21 -6.68 6.26
N GLU A 19 -21.09 -7.59 5.83
CA GLU A 19 -21.09 -8.99 6.26
C GLU A 19 -19.63 -9.51 6.33
N PRO A 20 -19.25 -10.29 7.35
CA PRO A 20 -17.92 -10.86 7.42
C PRO A 20 -17.73 -11.73 6.18
N VAL A 21 -16.81 -11.31 5.31
CA VAL A 21 -16.45 -12.09 4.13
C VAL A 21 -15.74 -13.34 4.64
N GLU A 22 -16.51 -14.41 4.88
CA GLU A 22 -15.99 -15.73 5.23
C GLU A 22 -15.04 -16.18 4.13
N GLY A 23 -13.77 -16.41 4.50
CA GLY A 23 -12.82 -17.13 3.65
C GLY A 23 -11.79 -16.32 2.87
N GLN A 24 -11.40 -15.11 3.30
CA GLN A 24 -10.06 -14.65 2.94
C GLN A 24 -9.06 -15.38 3.84
N GLU A 25 -8.60 -16.56 3.38
CA GLU A 25 -7.32 -17.10 3.84
C GLU A 25 -6.28 -16.00 3.60
N LEU A 26 -5.90 -15.30 4.68
CA LEU A 26 -4.80 -14.35 4.68
C LEU A 26 -3.61 -15.06 4.03
N LEU A 27 -3.27 -14.65 2.81
CA LEU A 27 -2.12 -15.20 2.11
C LEU A 27 -0.92 -15.08 3.06
N PRO A 28 -0.20 -16.17 3.35
CA PRO A 28 0.96 -16.10 4.20
C PRO A 28 1.91 -15.05 3.65
N ALA A 29 2.54 -14.28 4.53
CA ALA A 29 3.56 -13.33 4.14
C ALA A 29 4.56 -14.03 3.22
N LEU A 30 5.03 -13.34 2.18
CA LEU A 30 5.91 -13.93 1.16
C LEU A 30 7.10 -14.70 1.75
N ASP A 31 7.57 -14.26 2.92
CA ASP A 31 8.68 -14.83 3.69
C ASP A 31 8.41 -16.27 4.18
N ASP A 32 7.14 -16.64 4.34
CA ASP A 32 6.72 -17.94 4.82
C ASP A 32 6.24 -18.86 3.69
N MET A 33 5.89 -18.29 2.53
CA MET A 33 5.49 -19.08 1.37
C MET A 33 6.58 -20.07 0.94
N THR A 34 6.19 -21.34 0.89
CA THR A 34 6.96 -22.43 0.33
C THR A 34 6.91 -22.38 -1.20
N PRO A 35 7.90 -22.99 -1.90
CA PRO A 35 7.83 -23.10 -3.36
C PRO A 35 6.56 -23.76 -3.89
N ARG A 36 5.91 -24.65 -3.11
CA ARG A 36 4.67 -25.29 -3.51
C ARG A 36 3.48 -24.33 -3.46
N GLU A 37 3.40 -23.51 -2.42
CA GLU A 37 2.36 -22.48 -2.28
C GLU A 37 2.51 -21.39 -3.35
N ILE A 38 3.75 -20.97 -3.68
CA ILE A 38 3.99 -20.03 -4.78
C ILE A 38 3.50 -20.62 -6.11
N VAL A 39 3.76 -21.90 -6.37
CA VAL A 39 3.27 -22.57 -7.59
C VAL A 39 1.73 -22.61 -7.61
N ALA A 40 1.09 -22.96 -6.48
CA ALA A 40 -0.36 -23.00 -6.36
C ALA A 40 -1.00 -21.63 -6.59
N GLU A 41 -0.36 -20.56 -6.13
CA GLU A 41 -0.83 -19.19 -6.38
C GLU A 41 -0.69 -18.81 -7.87
N LEU A 42 0.42 -19.19 -8.50
CA LEU A 42 0.61 -18.99 -9.93
C LEU A 42 -0.34 -19.86 -10.78
N ASP A 43 -0.79 -21.00 -10.28
CA ASP A 43 -1.77 -21.89 -10.94
C ASP A 43 -3.14 -21.22 -11.09
N LYS A 44 -3.50 -20.26 -10.23
CA LYS A 44 -4.77 -19.50 -10.33
C LYS A 44 -4.85 -18.63 -11.59
N TYR A 45 -3.71 -18.23 -12.15
CA TYR A 45 -3.65 -17.27 -13.27
C TYR A 45 -3.02 -17.85 -14.54
N ILE A 46 -2.07 -18.78 -14.41
CA ILE A 46 -1.37 -19.38 -15.54
C ILE A 46 -1.79 -20.85 -15.64
N VAL A 47 -2.21 -21.31 -16.82
CA VAL A 47 -2.54 -22.72 -17.04
C VAL A 47 -1.29 -23.48 -17.51
N GLY A 48 -0.98 -24.62 -16.87
CA GLY A 48 0.18 -25.45 -17.24
C GLY A 48 1.54 -24.84 -16.86
N GLN A 49 2.56 -25.02 -17.69
CA GLN A 49 3.93 -24.47 -17.50
C GLN A 49 4.59 -24.80 -16.15
N THR A 50 4.36 -26.01 -15.63
CA THR A 50 4.80 -26.44 -14.29
C THR A 50 6.30 -26.27 -14.05
N ALA A 51 7.14 -26.53 -15.07
CA ALA A 51 8.58 -26.36 -14.97
C ALA A 51 8.98 -24.90 -14.75
N ALA A 52 8.37 -23.97 -15.49
CA ALA A 52 8.64 -22.54 -15.35
C ALA A 52 8.17 -22.02 -14.00
N LYS A 53 6.97 -22.42 -13.55
CA LYS A 53 6.44 -22.06 -12.22
C LYS A 53 7.34 -22.53 -11.09
N ARG A 54 7.82 -23.78 -11.14
CA ARG A 54 8.77 -24.31 -10.15
C ARG A 54 10.08 -23.54 -10.15
N ALA A 55 10.63 -23.22 -11.33
CA ALA A 55 11.88 -22.46 -11.43
C ALA A 55 11.77 -21.07 -10.78
N VAL A 56 10.69 -20.33 -11.08
CA VAL A 56 10.47 -19.00 -10.47
C VAL A 56 10.18 -19.08 -8.98
N ALA A 57 9.44 -20.08 -8.52
CA ALA A 57 9.15 -20.29 -7.10
C ALA A 57 10.42 -20.58 -6.29
N VAL A 58 11.34 -21.39 -6.83
CA VAL A 58 12.64 -21.67 -6.21
C VAL A 58 13.51 -20.40 -6.17
N ALA A 59 13.55 -19.63 -7.26
CA ALA A 59 14.32 -18.38 -7.28
C ALA A 59 13.81 -17.37 -6.25
N LEU A 60 12.49 -17.23 -6.11
CA LEU A 60 11.89 -16.35 -5.11
C LEU A 60 12.19 -16.84 -3.68
N ARG A 61 12.04 -18.15 -3.41
CA ARG A 61 12.37 -18.72 -2.11
C ARG A 61 13.86 -18.56 -1.75
N ASN A 62 14.74 -18.65 -2.73
CA ASN A 62 16.17 -18.44 -2.52
C ASN A 62 16.48 -16.99 -2.12
N ARG A 63 15.71 -16.01 -2.60
CA ARG A 63 15.83 -14.61 -2.16
C ARG A 63 15.51 -14.45 -0.67
N VAL A 64 14.40 -15.04 -0.21
CA VAL A 64 14.03 -15.04 1.22
C VAL A 64 15.06 -15.78 2.06
N ARG A 65 15.56 -16.93 1.58
CA ARG A 65 16.62 -17.67 2.28
C ARG A 65 17.89 -16.85 2.43
N ARG A 66 18.29 -16.11 1.38
CA ARG A 66 19.46 -15.22 1.42
C ARG A 66 19.33 -14.13 2.48
N GLN A 67 18.13 -13.55 2.66
CA GLN A 67 17.89 -12.54 3.70
C GLN A 67 18.05 -13.08 5.13
N LYS A 68 17.92 -14.40 5.31
CA LYS A 68 18.09 -15.08 6.60
C LYS A 68 19.54 -15.55 6.86
N LEU A 69 20.46 -15.33 5.91
CA LEU A 69 21.87 -15.67 6.08
C LEU A 69 22.62 -14.55 6.82
N PRO A 70 23.73 -14.88 7.52
CA PRO A 70 24.68 -13.87 8.00
C PRO A 70 25.20 -13.01 6.84
N ALA A 71 25.45 -11.72 7.11
CA ALA A 71 25.83 -10.73 6.09
C ALA A 71 27.03 -11.18 5.25
N GLU A 72 28.07 -11.72 5.89
CA GLU A 72 29.29 -12.21 5.25
C GLU A 72 29.01 -13.29 4.19
N ILE A 73 28.06 -14.19 4.47
CA ILE A 73 27.69 -15.27 3.54
C ILE A 73 26.70 -14.76 2.49
N ALA A 74 25.83 -13.82 2.86
CA ALA A 74 24.78 -13.29 1.98
C ALA A 74 25.35 -12.47 0.80
N GLU A 75 26.53 -11.87 0.95
CA GLU A 75 27.24 -11.15 -0.11
C GLU A 75 27.69 -12.10 -1.24
N ASP A 76 28.16 -13.30 -0.90
CA ASP A 76 28.60 -14.30 -1.88
C ASP A 76 27.44 -15.00 -2.61
N VAL A 77 26.22 -14.91 -2.08
CA VAL A 77 25.03 -15.55 -2.67
C VAL A 77 24.39 -14.63 -3.71
N LEU A 78 24.81 -14.79 -4.97
CA LEU A 78 24.23 -14.05 -6.09
C LEU A 78 22.79 -14.51 -6.45
N PRO A 79 21.92 -13.59 -6.90
CA PRO A 79 20.61 -13.92 -7.43
C PRO A 79 20.68 -14.94 -8.58
N LYS A 80 19.72 -15.88 -8.60
CA LYS A 80 19.60 -16.87 -9.68
C LYS A 80 18.69 -16.34 -10.78
N ASN A 81 19.29 -15.73 -11.81
CA ASN A 81 18.59 -15.25 -12.99
C ASN A 81 17.95 -16.40 -13.77
N ILE A 82 16.80 -16.14 -14.42
CA ILE A 82 16.01 -17.15 -15.12
C ILE A 82 15.92 -16.81 -16.60
N LEU A 83 16.26 -17.77 -17.45
CA LEU A 83 16.02 -17.71 -18.88
C LEU A 83 14.82 -18.61 -19.24
N MET A 84 13.75 -18.03 -19.76
CA MET A 84 12.56 -18.77 -20.21
C MET A 84 12.60 -18.98 -21.73
N ILE A 85 12.63 -20.23 -22.16
CA ILE A 85 12.64 -20.61 -23.58
C ILE A 85 11.28 -21.21 -23.97
N GLY A 86 10.70 -20.74 -25.07
CA GLY A 86 9.43 -21.25 -25.59
C GLY A 86 8.84 -20.34 -26.67
N PRO A 87 7.75 -20.74 -27.35
CA PRO A 87 7.09 -19.92 -28.36
C PRO A 87 6.39 -18.70 -27.74
N THR A 88 5.98 -17.74 -28.57
CA THR A 88 5.18 -16.58 -28.11
C THR A 88 3.81 -17.04 -27.62
N GLY A 89 3.17 -16.25 -26.74
CA GLY A 89 1.82 -16.53 -26.25
C GLY A 89 1.67 -17.60 -25.14
N VAL A 90 2.71 -18.38 -24.82
CA VAL A 90 2.63 -19.45 -23.79
C VAL A 90 2.64 -18.97 -22.33
N GLY A 91 2.60 -17.65 -22.08
CA GLY A 91 2.54 -17.09 -20.73
C GLY A 91 3.88 -16.74 -20.06
N LYS A 92 5.02 -16.73 -20.78
CA LYS A 92 6.34 -16.37 -20.20
C LYS A 92 6.33 -15.04 -19.44
N THR A 93 5.80 -14.00 -20.09
CA THR A 93 5.70 -12.65 -19.49
C THR A 93 4.69 -12.61 -18.34
N GLU A 94 3.61 -13.39 -18.44
CA GLU A 94 2.56 -13.42 -17.41
C GLU A 94 3.05 -14.09 -16.13
N ILE A 95 3.86 -15.15 -16.24
CA ILE A 95 4.51 -15.78 -15.07
C ILE A 95 5.37 -14.74 -14.34
N ALA A 96 6.19 -13.98 -15.06
CA ALA A 96 7.05 -12.95 -14.44
C ALA A 96 6.23 -11.81 -13.80
N ARG A 97 5.18 -11.33 -14.50
CA ARG A 97 4.28 -10.29 -13.99
C ARG A 97 3.54 -10.73 -12.72
N ARG A 98 3.01 -11.95 -12.71
CA ARG A 98 2.27 -12.50 -11.56
C ARG A 98 3.18 -12.78 -10.39
N LEU A 99 4.39 -13.29 -10.64
CA LEU A 99 5.41 -13.46 -9.62
C LEU A 99 5.74 -12.13 -8.94
N ALA A 100 5.91 -11.05 -9.71
CA ALA A 100 6.22 -9.74 -9.16
C ALA A 100 5.08 -9.17 -8.32
N ARG A 101 3.83 -9.30 -8.78
CA ARG A 101 2.64 -8.91 -8.01
C ARG A 101 2.52 -9.72 -6.71
N LEU A 102 2.72 -11.03 -6.78
CA LEU A 102 2.71 -11.90 -5.60
C LEU A 102 3.79 -11.46 -4.59
N ALA A 103 4.97 -11.11 -5.09
CA ALA A 103 6.10 -10.67 -4.27
C ALA A 103 6.02 -9.20 -3.80
N GLY A 104 4.99 -8.44 -4.21
CA GLY A 104 4.91 -7.01 -3.93
C GLY A 104 6.13 -6.23 -4.44
N CYS A 105 6.72 -6.64 -5.56
CA CYS A 105 7.96 -6.06 -6.06
C CYS A 105 7.74 -5.25 -7.35
N PRO A 106 8.54 -4.19 -7.56
CA PRO A 106 8.48 -3.40 -8.79
C PRO A 106 8.82 -4.28 -10.01
N PHE A 107 8.14 -4.02 -11.13
CA PHE A 107 8.25 -4.84 -12.33
C PHE A 107 8.23 -4.00 -13.60
N ILE A 108 9.19 -4.26 -14.49
CA ILE A 108 9.27 -3.63 -15.81
C ILE A 108 9.38 -4.69 -16.91
N LYS A 109 8.75 -4.43 -18.06
CA LYS A 109 8.92 -5.22 -19.29
C LYS A 109 9.74 -4.39 -20.28
N VAL A 110 10.87 -4.93 -20.69
CA VAL A 110 11.77 -4.29 -21.66
C VAL A 110 12.01 -5.22 -22.84
N GLU A 111 12.17 -4.65 -24.03
CA GLU A 111 12.47 -5.39 -25.26
C GLU A 111 13.93 -5.16 -25.64
N ALA A 112 14.70 -6.25 -25.79
CA ALA A 112 16.14 -6.18 -26.00
C ALA A 112 16.51 -5.47 -27.32
N SER A 113 15.67 -5.60 -28.36
CA SER A 113 15.89 -4.97 -29.67
C SER A 113 15.96 -3.44 -29.60
N LYS A 114 15.33 -2.82 -28.59
CA LYS A 114 15.36 -1.36 -28.36
C LYS A 114 16.75 -0.82 -28.04
N TYR A 115 17.67 -1.69 -27.63
CA TYR A 115 19.05 -1.34 -27.25
C TYR A 115 20.06 -1.73 -28.33
N THR A 116 19.62 -2.44 -29.37
CA THR A 116 20.46 -2.87 -30.49
C THR A 116 20.12 -2.16 -31.79
N GLU A 117 19.02 -1.38 -31.82
CA GLU A 117 18.58 -0.66 -33.03
C GLU A 117 19.63 0.38 -33.44
N VAL A 118 20.11 0.28 -34.68
CA VAL A 118 21.22 1.06 -35.23
C VAL A 118 20.75 2.50 -35.47
N GLY A 119 21.13 3.41 -34.56
CA GLY A 119 20.83 4.85 -34.62
C GLY A 119 21.84 5.70 -33.83
N TYR A 120 21.85 7.01 -34.04
CA TYR A 120 22.94 7.92 -33.61
C TYR A 120 23.04 8.14 -32.09
N VAL A 121 22.00 7.82 -31.32
CA VAL A 121 22.05 7.66 -29.84
C VAL A 121 21.01 6.60 -29.47
N GLY A 122 21.43 5.33 -29.31
CA GLY A 122 20.53 4.27 -28.84
C GLY A 122 19.95 4.58 -27.45
N ARG A 123 18.83 3.93 -27.09
CA ARG A 123 18.31 4.03 -25.72
C ARG A 123 19.37 3.48 -24.75
N ASP A 124 19.69 4.24 -23.72
CA ASP A 124 20.69 3.87 -22.74
C ASP A 124 20.23 2.67 -21.90
N VAL A 125 21.06 1.63 -21.75
CA VAL A 125 20.77 0.43 -20.95
C VAL A 125 20.46 0.78 -19.49
N GLU A 126 21.03 1.86 -18.96
CA GLU A 126 20.73 2.34 -17.61
C GLU A 126 19.27 2.80 -17.46
N SER A 127 18.59 3.16 -18.56
CA SER A 127 17.16 3.49 -18.52
C SER A 127 16.31 2.36 -17.95
N MET A 128 16.73 1.09 -18.11
CA MET A 128 16.02 -0.04 -17.50
C MET A 128 15.98 0.08 -15.97
N VAL A 129 17.08 0.50 -15.36
CA VAL A 129 17.16 0.66 -13.91
C VAL A 129 16.38 1.91 -13.47
N ARG A 130 16.46 3.00 -14.23
CA ARG A 130 15.69 4.23 -13.94
C ARG A 130 14.18 3.98 -13.98
N ASP A 131 13.68 3.33 -15.04
CA ASP A 131 12.27 2.99 -15.20
C ASP A 131 11.79 2.07 -14.04
N LEU A 132 12.64 1.15 -13.57
CA LEU A 132 12.34 0.28 -12.42
C LEU A 132 12.27 1.06 -11.11
N VAL A 133 13.18 2.01 -10.89
CA VAL A 133 13.18 2.87 -9.69
C VAL A 133 11.95 3.77 -9.67
N GLU A 134 11.59 4.38 -10.80
CA GLU A 134 10.37 5.20 -10.92
C GLU A 134 9.12 4.39 -10.57
N THR A 135 8.99 3.18 -11.15
CA THR A 135 7.91 2.23 -10.80
C THR A 135 7.89 1.89 -9.31
N SER A 136 9.06 1.80 -8.67
CA SER A 136 9.17 1.51 -7.23
C SER A 136 8.69 2.69 -6.39
N ILE A 137 9.03 3.93 -6.79
CA ILE A 137 8.59 5.15 -6.10
C ILE A 137 7.08 5.27 -6.16
N ASP A 138 6.49 5.04 -7.33
CA ASP A 138 5.03 5.11 -7.49
C ASP A 138 4.32 4.05 -6.65
N MET A 139 4.83 2.80 -6.65
CA MET A 139 4.28 1.72 -5.82
C MET A 139 4.29 2.07 -4.33
N ILE A 140 5.40 2.60 -3.80
CA ILE A 140 5.49 3.00 -2.39
C ILE A 140 4.64 4.25 -2.11
N ARG A 141 4.54 5.18 -3.06
CA ARG A 141 3.68 6.36 -2.92
C ARG A 141 2.22 5.93 -2.77
N GLU A 142 1.73 5.01 -3.59
CA GLU A 142 0.37 4.46 -3.49
C GLU A 142 0.15 3.79 -2.13
N GLU A 143 1.06 2.90 -1.72
CA GLU A 143 1.00 2.24 -0.40
C GLU A 143 0.93 3.26 0.75
N LYS A 144 1.77 4.30 0.71
CA LYS A 144 1.79 5.34 1.75
C LYS A 144 0.58 6.26 1.71
N LEU A 145 -0.04 6.47 0.55
CA LEU A 145 -1.29 7.23 0.44
C LEU A 145 -2.43 6.46 1.10
N ASP A 146 -2.51 5.16 0.87
CA ASP A 146 -3.52 4.30 1.49
C ASP A 146 -3.35 4.24 3.02
N GLU A 147 -2.11 4.12 3.51
CA GLU A 147 -1.81 4.14 4.96
C GLU A 147 -2.27 5.42 5.66
N VAL A 148 -2.22 6.57 5.00
CA VAL A 148 -2.58 7.86 5.60
C VAL A 148 -3.99 8.31 5.26
N ALA A 149 -4.73 7.57 4.43
CA ALA A 149 -6.03 7.97 3.91
C ALA A 149 -7.03 8.32 5.03
N ASP A 150 -7.24 7.41 5.98
CA ASP A 150 -8.19 7.61 7.09
C ASP A 150 -7.82 8.83 7.95
N ARG A 151 -6.53 8.98 8.25
CA ARG A 151 -6.03 10.09 9.05
C ARG A 151 -6.15 11.42 8.29
N ALA A 152 -5.88 11.40 6.99
CA ALA A 152 -6.00 12.56 6.12
C ALA A 152 -7.47 12.99 5.98
N GLU A 153 -8.39 12.03 5.85
CA GLU A 153 -9.83 12.28 5.82
C GLU A 153 -10.31 12.91 7.13
N GLN A 154 -9.96 12.35 8.28
CA GLN A 154 -10.29 12.93 9.58
C GLN A 154 -9.72 14.34 9.76
N ALA A 155 -8.46 14.56 9.36
CA ALA A 155 -7.86 15.89 9.44
C ALA A 155 -8.53 16.89 8.49
N ALA A 156 -8.95 16.45 7.31
CA ALA A 156 -9.71 17.26 6.38
C ALA A 156 -11.10 17.59 6.94
N GLU A 157 -11.83 16.62 7.51
CA GLU A 157 -13.10 16.83 8.21
C GLU A 157 -12.96 17.89 9.31
N GLU A 158 -11.97 17.75 10.19
CA GLU A 158 -11.76 18.69 11.29
C GLU A 158 -11.44 20.10 10.79
N ARG A 159 -10.65 20.21 9.72
CA ARG A 159 -10.32 21.51 9.10
C ARG A 159 -11.55 22.17 8.46
N VAL A 160 -12.45 21.39 7.84
CA VAL A 160 -13.72 21.90 7.32
C VAL A 160 -14.63 22.34 8.46
N LEU A 161 -14.69 21.58 9.56
CA LEU A 161 -15.49 21.92 10.73
C LEU A 161 -15.01 23.22 11.40
N ASP A 162 -13.70 23.46 11.48
CA ASP A 162 -13.14 24.71 12.01
C ASP A 162 -13.57 25.94 11.19
N LEU A 163 -13.73 25.79 9.88
CA LEU A 163 -14.23 26.86 9.01
C LEU A 163 -15.73 27.08 9.14
N LEU A 164 -16.49 26.00 9.35
CA LEU A 164 -17.94 26.07 9.53
C LEU A 164 -18.35 26.57 10.91
N LEU A 165 -17.54 26.30 11.93
CA LEU A 165 -17.75 26.66 13.32
C LEU A 165 -16.47 27.26 13.90
N PRO A 166 -16.20 28.56 13.65
CA PRO A 166 -15.00 29.20 14.18
C PRO A 166 -14.95 29.09 15.71
N PRO A 167 -13.76 28.88 16.30
CA PRO A 167 -13.62 28.71 17.74
C PRO A 167 -14.14 29.94 18.47
N ALA A 168 -14.83 29.71 19.59
CA ALA A 168 -15.30 30.79 20.44
C ALA A 168 -14.11 31.66 20.89
N PRO A 169 -14.26 33.00 20.93
CA PRO A 169 -13.20 33.89 21.38
C PRO A 169 -12.75 33.53 22.80
N PRO A 170 -11.48 33.79 23.16
CA PRO A 170 -10.97 33.45 24.48
C PRO A 170 -11.83 34.12 25.57
N PRO A 171 -12.13 33.40 26.66
CA PRO A 171 -13.01 33.89 27.70
C PRO A 171 -12.41 35.13 28.38
N ALA A 172 -13.25 36.13 28.68
CA ALA A 172 -12.81 37.37 29.30
C ALA A 172 -12.22 37.13 30.70
N PRO A 173 -11.21 37.92 31.15
CA PRO A 173 -10.63 37.78 32.48
C PRO A 173 -11.73 37.92 33.57
N GLY A 174 -11.88 36.89 34.42
CA GLY A 174 -12.88 36.87 35.49
C GLY A 174 -14.16 36.08 35.17
N THR A 175 -14.24 35.41 34.02
CA THR A 175 -15.30 34.45 33.72
C THR A 175 -15.18 33.22 34.66
N PRO A 176 -16.29 32.77 35.28
CA PRO A 176 -16.30 31.57 36.10
C PRO A 176 -15.90 30.32 35.29
N ASP A 177 -15.06 29.45 35.86
CA ASP A 177 -14.64 28.20 35.22
C ASP A 177 -15.83 27.32 34.77
N ALA A 178 -16.94 27.38 35.50
CA ALA A 178 -18.19 26.67 35.17
C ALA A 178 -18.84 27.18 33.86
N GLU A 179 -18.81 28.48 33.60
CA GLU A 179 -19.32 29.06 32.35
C GLU A 179 -18.42 28.69 31.17
N ILE A 180 -17.10 28.73 31.37
CA ILE A 180 -16.11 28.32 30.36
C ILE A 180 -16.32 26.84 29.98
N ALA A 181 -16.54 25.97 30.96
CA ALA A 181 -16.79 24.54 30.73
C ALA A 181 -18.09 24.31 29.95
N ALA A 182 -19.18 24.97 30.33
CA ALA A 182 -20.47 24.85 29.65
C ALA A 182 -20.41 25.31 28.18
N GLN A 183 -19.69 26.40 27.90
CA GLN A 183 -19.53 26.93 26.55
C GLN A 183 -18.72 25.99 25.64
N ARG A 184 -17.69 25.34 26.21
CA ARG A 184 -16.92 24.29 25.51
C ARG A 184 -17.77 23.06 25.22
N GLU A 185 -18.56 22.60 26.17
CA GLU A 185 -19.46 21.45 25.99
C GLU A 185 -20.51 21.71 24.90
N GLN A 186 -21.10 22.91 24.88
CA GLN A 186 -22.06 23.29 23.84
C GLN A 186 -21.41 23.36 22.45
N THR A 187 -20.17 23.86 22.38
CA THR A 187 -19.38 23.91 21.14
C THR A 187 -19.07 22.51 20.64
N GLN A 188 -18.67 21.60 21.52
CA GLN A 188 -18.41 20.19 21.19
C GLN A 188 -19.66 19.48 20.66
N ARG A 189 -20.81 19.62 21.34
CA ARG A 189 -22.07 19.03 20.87
C ARG A 189 -22.50 19.56 19.49
N THR A 190 -22.26 20.84 19.23
CA THR A 190 -22.58 21.45 17.93
C THR A 190 -21.63 20.94 16.85
N ARG A 191 -20.33 20.79 17.17
CA ARG A 191 -19.30 20.23 16.27
C ARG A 191 -19.62 18.79 15.87
N GLU A 192 -20.03 17.94 16.82
CA GLU A 192 -20.41 16.55 16.55
C GLU A 192 -21.62 16.45 15.61
N LYS A 193 -22.64 17.30 15.80
CA LYS A 193 -23.80 17.34 14.89
C LYS A 193 -23.42 17.77 13.48
N LEU A 194 -22.55 18.78 13.35
CA LEU A 194 -22.05 19.22 12.04
C LEU A 194 -21.21 18.15 11.37
N ARG A 195 -20.42 17.38 12.13
CA ARG A 195 -19.65 16.25 11.61
C ARG A 195 -20.56 15.18 10.99
N LEU A 196 -21.66 14.85 11.65
CA LEU A 196 -22.65 13.92 11.10
C LEU A 196 -23.27 14.47 9.81
N GLN A 197 -23.67 15.74 9.81
CA GLN A 197 -24.26 16.38 8.63
C GLN A 197 -23.29 16.48 7.44
N LEU A 198 -21.99 16.66 7.71
CA LEU A 198 -20.94 16.67 6.70
C LEU A 198 -20.81 15.29 6.05
N ARG A 199 -20.78 14.22 6.85
CA ARG A 199 -20.76 12.84 6.36
C ARG A 199 -22.01 12.44 5.59
N GLU A 200 -23.15 13.01 5.96
CA GLU A 200 -24.43 12.82 5.26
C GLU A 200 -24.55 13.67 3.97
N GLY A 201 -23.55 14.49 3.63
CA GLY A 201 -23.56 15.34 2.43
C GLY A 201 -24.52 16.53 2.50
N LYS A 202 -25.05 16.86 3.69
CA LYS A 202 -26.03 17.94 3.85
C LYS A 202 -25.42 19.33 3.79
N LEU A 203 -24.09 19.43 3.83
CA LEU A 203 -23.35 20.68 3.90
C LEU A 203 -22.56 20.99 2.62
N ASP A 204 -22.67 20.16 1.59
CA ASP A 204 -21.86 20.23 0.36
C ASP A 204 -22.09 21.51 -0.45
N GLN A 205 -23.26 22.15 -0.31
CA GLN A 205 -23.60 23.39 -1.01
C GLN A 205 -23.10 24.65 -0.28
N ARG A 206 -22.50 24.52 0.91
CA ARG A 206 -22.07 25.65 1.71
C ARG A 206 -20.66 26.08 1.30
N MET A 207 -20.53 27.34 0.90
CA MET A 207 -19.25 27.91 0.52
C MET A 207 -18.38 28.20 1.76
N VAL A 208 -17.11 27.82 1.69
CA VAL A 208 -16.09 28.10 2.71
C VAL A 208 -14.82 28.59 2.02
N ASP A 209 -14.14 29.54 2.65
CA ASP A 209 -12.86 30.05 2.17
C ASP A 209 -11.72 29.21 2.75
N LEU A 210 -10.89 28.63 1.89
CA LEU A 210 -9.80 27.71 2.25
C LEU A 210 -8.48 28.24 1.72
N GLU A 211 -7.52 28.47 2.63
CA GLU A 211 -6.14 28.73 2.26
C GLU A 211 -5.40 27.41 2.01
N VAL A 212 -5.04 27.16 0.75
CA VAL A 212 -4.30 25.96 0.34
C VAL A 212 -2.87 26.39 -0.03
N ARG A 213 -1.87 25.65 0.46
CA ARG A 213 -0.49 25.85 0.00
C ARG A 213 -0.37 25.32 -1.44
N GLU A 214 0.19 26.11 -2.34
CA GLU A 214 0.48 25.64 -3.70
C GLU A 214 1.33 24.38 -3.66
N ARG A 215 0.94 23.39 -4.47
CA ARG A 215 1.76 22.21 -4.71
C ARG A 215 3.00 22.66 -5.49
N ALA A 216 4.17 22.58 -4.87
CA ALA A 216 5.42 22.66 -5.60
C ALA A 216 5.51 21.42 -6.50
N THR A 217 5.29 21.61 -7.80
CA THR A 217 5.51 20.61 -8.86
C THR A 217 6.97 20.24 -8.97
#